data_AF-A0A151BTA6-F1
#
_entry.id   AF-A0A151BTA6-F1
#
_cell.length_a   1.000
_cell.length_b   1.000
_cell.length_c   1.000
_cell.angle_alpha   90.00
_cell.angle_beta   90.00
_cell.angle_gamma   90.00
#
_symmetry.space_group_name_H-M   'P 1'
#
loop_
_entity.id
_entity.type
_entity.pdbx_description
1 polymer ?
#
loop_
_entity_poly.entity_id
_entity_poly.type
_entity_poly.pdbx_seq_one_letter_code
_entity_poly.pdbx_strand_id
1 'polypeptide(L)'
;MAQAIDPKLAANLRAESEEAKDSPYPEGTSGTRPNRQKVYSVRLSEQEEAEVQRVAAAKHLPPSTLVRSWILERLDQERSA
;
A
#
# COMPACT_ATOMS: atom_id res chain seq x y z
N MET A 1 14.05 -7.47 5.85
CA MET A 1 14.23 -8.29 7.06
C MET A 1 13.48 -7.58 8.18
N ALA A 2 12.44 -8.20 8.76
CA ALA A 2 11.69 -7.58 9.84
C ALA A 2 12.56 -7.54 11.11
N GLN A 3 12.68 -6.37 11.74
CA GLN A 3 13.34 -6.24 13.03
C GLN A 3 12.46 -6.94 14.09
N ALA A 4 13.04 -7.87 14.85
CA ALA A 4 12.33 -8.53 15.94
C ALA A 4 12.15 -7.54 17.10
N ILE A 5 10.91 -7.37 17.57
CA ILE A 5 10.58 -6.55 18.74
C ILE A 5 11.03 -7.27 20.02
N ASP A 6 11.50 -6.51 21.01
CA ASP A 6 11.84 -7.02 22.35
C ASP A 6 10.67 -7.85 22.94
N PRO A 7 10.90 -9.09 23.39
CA PRO A 7 9.85 -9.95 23.93
C PRO A 7 9.10 -9.34 25.12
N LYS A 8 9.76 -8.54 25.96
CA LYS A 8 9.12 -7.87 27.10
C LYS A 8 8.18 -6.77 26.62
N LEU A 9 8.61 -5.97 25.66
CA LEU A 9 7.78 -4.95 25.03
C LEU A 9 6.56 -5.59 24.34
N ALA A 10 6.76 -6.70 23.63
CA ALA A 10 5.68 -7.41 22.98
C ALA A 10 4.66 -8.00 23.99
N ALA A 11 5.09 -8.42 25.18
CA ALA A 11 4.20 -8.90 26.22
C ALA A 11 3.36 -7.76 26.82
N ASN A 12 3.97 -6.62 27.12
CA ASN A 12 3.27 -5.46 27.67
C ASN A 12 2.23 -4.90 26.70
N LEU A 13 2.59 -4.73 25.42
CA LEU A 13 1.66 -4.25 24.38
C LEU A 13 0.43 -5.14 24.23
N ARG A 14 0.60 -6.46 24.40
CA ARG A 14 -0.53 -7.41 24.39
C ARG A 14 -1.43 -7.22 25.60
N ALA A 15 -0.87 -7.14 26.80
CA ALA A 15 -1.64 -6.95 28.03
C ALA A 15 -2.46 -5.65 27.99
N GLU A 16 -1.83 -4.54 27.58
CA GLU A 16 -2.50 -3.24 27.41
C GLU A 16 -3.63 -3.31 26.37
N SER A 17 -3.41 -4.03 25.26
CA SER A 17 -4.44 -4.21 24.22
C SER A 17 -5.63 -5.04 24.69
N GLU A 18 -5.38 -6.12 25.44
CA GLU A 18 -6.45 -6.99 25.97
C GLU A 18 -7.31 -6.25 27.02
N GLU A 19 -6.69 -5.40 27.83
CA GLU A 19 -7.39 -4.56 28.81
C GLU A 19 -8.26 -3.49 28.13
N ALA A 20 -7.75 -2.86 27.06
CA ALA A 20 -8.42 -1.75 26.38
C ALA A 20 -9.35 -2.16 25.23
N LYS A 21 -9.50 -3.46 24.92
CA LYS A 21 -10.22 -3.94 23.71
C LYS A 21 -11.66 -3.45 23.57
N ASP A 22 -12.36 -3.30 24.69
CA ASP A 22 -13.75 -2.87 24.76
C ASP A 22 -13.89 -1.39 25.15
N SER A 23 -12.75 -0.68 25.32
CA SER A 23 -12.75 0.73 25.66
C SER A 23 -13.24 1.56 24.48
N PRO A 24 -14.07 2.60 24.72
CA PRO A 24 -14.48 3.51 23.67
C PRO A 24 -13.25 4.24 23.11
N TYR A 25 -13.24 4.47 21.79
CA TYR A 25 -12.23 5.33 21.17
C TYR A 25 -12.33 6.77 21.73
N PRO A 26 -11.21 7.49 21.83
CA PRO A 26 -11.22 8.89 22.24
C PRO A 26 -12.16 9.75 21.39
N GLU A 27 -12.79 10.75 22.00
CA GLU A 27 -13.66 11.70 21.28
C GLU A 27 -12.91 12.35 20.11
N GLY A 28 -13.58 12.48 18.96
CA GLY A 28 -12.98 12.98 17.73
C GLY A 28 -12.23 11.92 16.90
N THR A 29 -12.15 10.66 17.34
CA THR A 29 -11.60 9.57 16.52
C THR A 29 -12.51 9.33 15.30
N SER A 30 -12.02 9.66 14.11
CA SER A 30 -12.68 9.33 12.84
C SER A 30 -11.97 8.15 12.19
N GLY A 31 -12.68 7.04 12.05
CA GLY A 31 -12.21 5.89 11.27
C GLY A 31 -12.20 6.23 9.79
N THR A 32 -11.03 6.51 9.22
CA THR A 32 -10.89 6.61 7.76
C THR A 32 -10.40 5.28 7.21
N ARG A 33 -10.89 4.89 6.03
CA ARG A 33 -10.30 3.80 5.25
C ARG A 33 -9.58 4.42 4.05
N PRO A 34 -8.34 4.91 4.23
CA PRO A 34 -7.65 5.72 3.22
C PRO A 34 -7.38 4.99 1.88
N ASN A 35 -7.63 3.68 1.82
CA ASN A 35 -7.31 2.82 0.68
C ASN A 35 -8.54 2.18 0.00
N ARG A 36 -9.72 2.83 -0.03
CA ARG A 36 -10.80 2.41 -0.94
C ARG A 36 -10.48 2.81 -2.39
N GLN A 37 -9.44 2.21 -2.96
CA GLN A 37 -9.10 2.38 -4.37
C GLN A 37 -9.80 1.28 -5.20
N LYS A 38 -10.29 1.64 -6.39
CA LYS A 38 -10.75 0.65 -7.38
C LYS A 38 -9.52 -0.11 -7.89
N VAL A 39 -9.55 -1.44 -7.82
CA VAL A 39 -8.49 -2.30 -8.32
C VAL A 39 -8.79 -2.64 -9.78
N TYR A 40 -7.83 -2.36 -10.66
CA TYR A 40 -7.86 -2.82 -12.05
C TYR A 40 -6.95 -4.03 -12.20
N SER A 41 -7.51 -5.18 -12.53
CA SER A 41 -6.74 -6.39 -12.84
C SER A 41 -6.49 -6.45 -14.35
N VAL A 42 -5.22 -6.41 -14.74
CA VAL A 42 -4.79 -6.51 -16.15
C VAL A 42 -4.11 -7.86 -16.35
N ARG A 43 -4.39 -8.53 -17.47
CA ARG A 43 -3.68 -9.75 -17.85
C ARG A 43 -2.44 -9.34 -18.64
N LEU A 44 -1.27 -9.64 -18.11
CA LEU A 44 0.01 -9.48 -18.77
C LEU A 44 0.58 -10.87 -19.08
N SER A 45 1.24 -11.01 -20.21
CA SER A 45 2.16 -12.12 -20.42
C SER A 45 3.35 -12.01 -19.47
N GLU A 46 4.06 -13.12 -19.28
CA GLU A 46 5.26 -13.17 -18.45
C GLU A 46 6.35 -12.20 -18.93
N GLN A 47 6.46 -12.01 -20.25
CA GLN A 47 7.40 -11.08 -20.86
C GLN A 47 7.04 -9.62 -20.57
N GLU A 48 5.76 -9.25 -20.69
CA GLU A 48 5.29 -7.90 -20.39
C GLU A 48 5.46 -7.56 -18.91
N GLU A 49 5.19 -8.51 -18.02
CA GLU A 49 5.36 -8.33 -16.57
C GLU A 49 6.85 -8.17 -16.20
N ALA A 50 7.73 -8.98 -16.80
CA ALA A 50 9.18 -8.86 -16.61
C ALA A 50 9.71 -7.49 -17.08
N GLU A 51 9.22 -6.97 -18.20
CA GLU A 51 9.60 -5.63 -18.68
C GLU A 51 9.16 -4.52 -17.72
N VAL A 52 7.93 -4.60 -17.19
CA VAL A 52 7.46 -3.65 -16.18
C VAL A 52 8.36 -3.71 -14.93
N GLN A 53 8.69 -4.90 -14.44
CA GLN A 53 9.58 -5.07 -13.29
C GLN A 53 10.97 -4.47 -13.55
N ARG A 54 11.56 -4.74 -14.72
CA ARG A 54 12.88 -4.23 -15.11
C ARG A 54 12.91 -2.70 -15.12
N VAL A 55 11.91 -2.07 -15.74
CA VAL A 55 11.83 -0.60 -15.81
C VAL A 55 11.57 0.01 -14.44
N ALA A 56 10.72 -0.61 -13.62
CA ALA A 56 10.44 -0.16 -12.26
C ALA A 56 11.70 -0.20 -11.38
N ALA A 57 12.46 -1.30 -11.46
CA ALA A 57 13.72 -1.45 -10.76
C ALA A 57 14.75 -0.38 -11.19
N ALA A 58 14.90 -0.13 -12.49
CA ALA A 58 15.81 0.89 -13.01
C ALA A 58 15.46 2.32 -12.54
N LYS A 59 14.17 2.57 -12.24
CA LYS A 59 13.67 3.85 -11.73
C LYS A 59 13.58 3.90 -10.20
N HIS A 60 13.95 2.83 -9.51
CA HIS A 60 13.80 2.67 -8.05
C HIS A 60 12.35 2.89 -7.56
N LEU A 61 11.38 2.42 -8.35
CA LEU A 61 9.96 2.52 -8.03
C LEU A 61 9.33 1.13 -7.86
N PRO A 62 8.31 0.98 -7.01
CA PRO A 62 7.46 -0.21 -7.05
C PRO A 62 6.77 -0.34 -8.43
N PRO A 63 6.64 -1.56 -8.99
CA PRO A 63 5.97 -1.78 -10.28
C PRO A 63 4.56 -1.19 -10.35
N SER A 64 3.78 -1.32 -9.28
CA SER A 64 2.43 -0.76 -9.19
C SER A 64 2.42 0.78 -9.24
N THR A 65 3.44 1.43 -8.67
CA THR A 65 3.61 2.88 -8.73
C THR A 65 3.94 3.33 -10.15
N LEU A 66 4.85 2.64 -10.83
CA LEU A 66 5.21 2.92 -12.22
C LEU A 66 4.02 2.78 -13.17
N VAL A 67 3.30 1.65 -13.10
CA VAL A 67 2.13 1.41 -13.95
C VAL A 67 1.06 2.46 -13.70
N ARG A 68 0.82 2.81 -12.42
CA ARG A 68 -0.12 3.88 -12.08
C ARG A 68 0.30 5.23 -12.67
N SER A 69 1.58 5.60 -12.63
CA SER A 69 2.03 6.87 -13.21
C SER A 69 1.83 6.90 -14.73
N TRP A 70 2.11 5.81 -15.43
CA TRP A 70 1.89 5.73 -16.88
C TRP A 70 0.42 5.84 -17.26
N ILE A 71 -0.48 5.21 -16.50
CA ILE A 71 -1.92 5.35 -16.74
C ILE A 71 -2.36 6.81 -16.57
N LEU A 72 -1.91 7.48 -15.51
CA LEU A 72 -2.27 8.89 -15.27
C LEU A 72 -1.70 9.82 -16.34
N GLU A 73 -0.45 9.61 -16.73
CA GLU A 73 0.19 10.37 -17.81
C GLU A 73 -0.56 10.19 -19.14
N ARG A 74 -0.95 8.96 -19.49
CA ARG A 74 -1.74 8.73 -20.70
C ARG A 74 -3.11 9.41 -20.63
N LEU A 75 -3.80 9.32 -19.49
CA LEU A 75 -5.09 10.00 -19.31
C LEU A 75 -5.00 11.51 -19.44
N ASP A 76 -3.90 12.11 -19.00
CA ASP A 76 -3.66 13.55 -19.14
C ASP A 76 -3.46 13.95 -20.61
N GLN A 77 -2.72 13.13 -21.37
CA GLN A 77 -2.56 13.31 -22.81
C GLN A 77 -3.90 13.24 -23.56
N GLU A 78 -4.76 12.27 -23.22
CA GLU A 78 -6.09 12.13 -23.84
C GLU A 78 -7.04 13.30 -23.51
N ARG A 79 -6.86 13.95 -22.36
CA ARG A 79 -7.66 15.15 -22.00
C ARG A 79 -7.22 16.40 -22.74
N SER A 80 -5.96 16.43 -23.18
CA SER A 80 -5.33 17.58 -23.81
C SER A 80 -5.32 17.50 -25.35
N ALA A 81 -5.79 16.38 -25.91
CA ALA A 81 -5.97 16.16 -27.35
C ALA A 81 -7.37 16.60 -27.81
#